data_AF-A0A3T0E6S0-F1
#
_entry.id   AF-A0A3T0E6S0-F1
#
_cell.length_a   1.000
_cell.length_b   1.000
_cell.length_c   1.000
_cell.angle_alpha   90.00
_cell.angle_beta   90.00
_cell.angle_gamma   90.00
#
_symmetry.space_group_name_H-M   'P 1'
#
loop_
_entity.id
_entity.type
_entity.pdbx_description
1 polymer ?
#
loop_
_entity_poly.entity_id
_entity_poly.type
_entity_poly.pdbx_seq_one_letter_code
_entity_poly.pdbx_strand_id
1 'polypeptide(L)' 'MGGLFRFIGDVFKPILTIVVTIFLGAFLLAVFWPAADAWIIGQVPAWERMSPAILQVREWLGIHQPEPDPWWMFWRND' A
#
# COMPACT_ATOMS: atom_id res chain seq x y z
N MET A 1 4.50 -12.92 38.84
CA MET A 1 4.28 -13.20 37.40
C MET A 1 4.44 -11.98 36.48
N GLY A 2 5.01 -10.84 36.91
CA GLY A 2 5.13 -9.64 36.04
C GLY A 2 6.34 -9.60 35.10
N GLY A 3 7.41 -10.34 35.38
CA GLY A 3 8.67 -10.28 34.62
C GLY A 3 8.58 -10.82 33.20
N LEU A 4 7.87 -11.93 32.99
CA LEU A 4 7.72 -12.56 31.67
C LEU A 4 6.89 -11.69 30.71
N PHE A 5 5.80 -11.08 31.21
CA PHE A 5 4.97 -10.16 30.41
C PHE A 5 5.71 -8.88 30.03
N ARG A 6 6.59 -8.38 30.91
CA ARG A 6 7.41 -7.19 30.63
C ARG A 6 8.48 -7.49 29.58
N PHE A 7 9.12 -8.65 29.66
CA PHE A 7 10.07 -9.12 28.65
C PHE A 7 9.41 -9.32 27.28
N ILE A 8 8.25 -9.98 27.22
CA ILE A 8 7.47 -10.14 25.98
C ILE A 8 7.08 -8.77 25.43
N GLY A 9 6.60 -7.84 26.27
CA GLY A 9 6.25 -6.49 25.85
C GLY A 9 7.44 -5.68 25.31
N ASP A 10 8.60 -5.80 25.95
CA ASP A 10 9.81 -5.06 25.55
C ASP A 10 10.42 -5.60 24.24
N VAL A 11 10.30 -6.91 23.97
CA VAL A 11 10.72 -7.51 22.68
C VAL A 11 9.67 -7.32 21.58
N PHE A 12 8.39 -7.34 21.93
CA PHE A 12 7.31 -7.17 20.96
C PHE A 12 7.22 -5.74 20.41
N LYS A 13 7.54 -4.73 21.23
CA LYS A 13 7.58 -3.32 20.80
C LYS A 13 8.43 -3.08 19.54
N PRO A 14 9.73 -3.43 19.48
CA PRO A 14 10.55 -3.17 18.31
C PRO A 14 10.08 -3.96 17.10
N ILE A 15 9.58 -5.19 17.28
CA ILE A 15 8.99 -5.98 16.19
C ILE A 15 7.77 -5.28 15.62
N LEU A 16 6.86 -4.83 16.49
CA LEU A 16 5.67 -4.08 16.09
C LEU A 16 6.07 -2.80 15.36
N THR A 17 7.06 -2.06 15.87
CA THR A 17 7.57 -0.86 15.20
C THR A 17 8.08 -1.19 13.81
N ILE A 18 8.91 -2.21 13.63
CA ILE A 18 9.44 -2.62 12.33
C ILE A 18 8.29 -2.98 11.38
N VAL A 19 7.33 -3.78 11.84
CA VAL A 19 6.16 -4.15 11.05
C VAL A 19 5.40 -2.91 10.62
N VAL A 20 5.05 -2.03 11.55
CA VAL A 20 4.32 -0.79 11.26
C VAL A 20 5.11 0.08 10.28
N THR A 21 6.42 0.25 10.47
CA THR A 21 7.27 1.04 9.58
C THR A 21 7.31 0.48 8.17
N ILE A 22 7.44 -0.84 8.00
CA ILE A 22 7.40 -1.49 6.68
C ILE A 22 6.03 -1.32 6.03
N PHE A 23 4.94 -1.54 6.78
CA PHE A 23 3.58 -1.37 6.28
C PHE A 23 3.32 0.08 5.86
N LEU A 24 3.75 1.05 6.65
CA LEU A 24 3.60 2.46 6.35
C LEU A 24 4.44 2.84 5.12
N GLY A 25 5.67 2.33 5.02
CA GLY A 25 6.54 2.53 3.87
C GLY A 25 5.94 1.95 2.59
N ALA A 26 5.44 0.72 2.63
CA ALA A 26 4.75 0.08 1.52
C ALA A 26 3.47 0.83 1.13
N PHE A 27 2.72 1.37 2.10
CA PHE A 27 1.55 2.21 1.84
C PHE A 27 1.91 3.50 1.12
N LEU A 28 2.92 4.23 1.60
CA LEU A 28 3.38 5.45 0.95
C LEU A 28 3.92 5.15 -0.45
N LEU A 29 4.73 4.10 -0.59
CA LEU A 29 5.26 3.65 -1.87
C LEU A 29 4.12 3.34 -2.85
N ALA A 30 3.09 2.62 -2.41
CA ALA A 30 1.91 2.32 -3.20
C ALA A 30 1.20 3.62 -3.61
N VAL A 31 0.93 4.55 -2.68
CA VAL A 31 0.28 5.83 -3.00
C VAL A 31 1.02 6.58 -4.11
N PHE A 32 2.34 6.77 -4.00
CA PHE A 32 3.12 7.56 -4.95
C PHE A 32 3.51 6.79 -6.22
N TRP A 33 3.52 5.46 -6.20
CA TRP A 33 3.99 4.62 -7.30
C TRP A 33 2.99 3.48 -7.62
N PRO A 34 2.16 3.63 -8.67
CA PRO A 34 1.15 2.64 -9.05
C PRO A 34 1.72 1.25 -9.42
N ALA A 35 2.85 1.19 -10.11
CA ALA A 35 3.49 -0.08 -10.42
C ALA A 35 4.02 -0.80 -9.16
N ALA A 36 4.44 -0.05 -8.13
CA ALA A 36 4.81 -0.66 -6.86
C ALA A 36 3.60 -1.23 -6.13
N ASP A 37 2.45 -0.56 -6.19
CA ASP A 37 1.17 -1.06 -5.66
C ASP A 37 0.77 -2.39 -6.33
N ALA A 38 0.81 -2.44 -7.67
CA ALA A 38 0.55 -3.67 -8.42
C ALA A 38 1.54 -4.80 -8.08
N TRP A 39 2.82 -4.47 -7.88
CA TRP A 39 3.84 -5.45 -7.45
C TRP A 39 3.57 -5.97 -6.03
N ILE A 40 3.21 -5.09 -5.09
CA ILE A 40 2.86 -5.48 -3.71
C ILE A 40 1.65 -6.40 -3.71
N ILE A 41 0.60 -6.10 -4.48
CA ILE A 41 -0.58 -6.97 -4.61
C ILE A 41 -0.19 -8.35 -5.13
N GLY A 42 0.74 -8.42 -6.10
CA GLY A 42 1.23 -9.68 -6.64
C GLY A 42 1.99 -10.55 -5.62
N GLN A 43 2.64 -9.95 -4.62
CA GLN A 43 3.35 -10.68 -3.55
C GLN A 43 2.48 -10.93 -2.31
N VAL A 44 1.56 -10.00 -2.02
CA VAL A 44 0.71 -10.00 -0.84
C VAL A 44 -0.73 -9.75 -1.30
N PRO A 45 -1.49 -10.80 -1.66
CA PRO A 45 -2.87 -10.64 -2.16
C PRO A 45 -3.80 -9.93 -1.17
N ALA A 46 -3.56 -10.06 0.13
CA ALA A 46 -4.32 -9.36 1.16
C ALA A 46 -4.18 -7.82 1.08
N TRP A 47 -3.14 -7.32 0.42
CA TRP A 47 -2.91 -5.89 0.20
C TRP A 47 -3.99 -5.25 -0.68
N GLU A 48 -4.69 -6.03 -1.51
CA GLU A 48 -5.80 -5.54 -2.34
C GLU A 48 -6.92 -4.88 -1.50
N ARG A 49 -7.05 -5.24 -0.22
CA ARG A 49 -8.00 -4.61 0.71
C ARG A 49 -7.62 -3.16 1.05
N MET A 50 -6.36 -2.77 0.85
CA MET A 50 -5.86 -1.41 1.07
C MET A 50 -6.10 -0.48 -0.12
N SER A 51 -6.40 -1.04 -1.31
CA SER A 51 -6.68 -0.28 -2.54
C SER A 51 -7.64 0.90 -2.36
N PRO A 52 -8.82 0.78 -1.69
CA PRO A 52 -9.70 1.93 -1.51
C PRO A 52 -9.05 3.06 -0.69
N ALA A 53 -8.27 2.74 0.33
CA ALA A 53 -7.56 3.75 1.13
C ALA A 53 -6.43 4.42 0.32
N ILE A 54 -5.70 3.64 -0.49
CA ILE A 54 -4.64 4.14 -1.37
C ILE A 54 -5.22 5.09 -2.42
N LEU A 55 -6.34 4.71 -3.06
CA LEU A 55 -7.03 5.53 -4.05
C LEU A 55 -7.56 6.83 -3.46
N GLN A 56 -8.17 6.77 -2.26
CA GLN A 56 -8.65 7.97 -1.58
C GLN A 56 -7.50 8.95 -1.25
N VAL A 57 -6.35 8.44 -0.81
CA VAL A 57 -5.18 9.29 -0.54
C VAL A 57 -4.59 9.85 -1.83
N ARG A 58 -4.54 9.07 -2.92
CA ARG A 58 -4.11 9.57 -4.24
C ARG A 58 -5.03 10.68 -4.75
N GLU A 59 -6.34 10.51 -4.61
CA GLU A 59 -7.33 11.52 -4.97
C GLU A 59 -7.14 12.81 -4.17
N TRP A 60 -6.95 12.70 -2.85
CA TRP A 60 -6.67 13.86 -1.99
C TRP A 60 -5.37 14.58 -2.39
N LEU A 61 -4.34 13.82 -2.79
CA LEU A 61 -3.06 14.36 -3.25
C LEU A 61 -3.11 14.86 -4.71
N GLY A 62 -4.24 14.71 -5.41
CA GLY A 62 -4.36 15.06 -6.83
C GLY A 62 -3.48 14.22 -7.75
N ILE A 63 -3.06 13.03 -7.31
CA ILE A 63 -2.30 12.08 -8.13
C ILE A 63 -3.31 11.38 -9.04
N HIS A 64 -3.61 12.03 -10.16
CA HIS A 64 -4.45 11.47 -11.20
C HIS A 64 -3.59 10.50 -12.00
N GLN A 65 -3.96 9.22 -11.98
CA GLN A 65 -3.38 8.29 -12.93
C GLN A 65 -3.92 8.64 -14.32
N PRO A 66 -3.11 8.54 -15.38
CA PRO A 66 -3.65 8.51 -16.72
C PRO A 66 -4.67 7.37 -16.74
N GLU A 67 -5.93 7.72 -16.98
CA GLU A 67 -6.98 6.74 -17.20
C GLU A 67 -6.49 5.79 -18.30
N PRO A 68 -6.58 4.46 -18.12
CA PRO A 68 -6.20 3.54 -19.19
C PRO A 68 -6.98 3.95 -20.44
N ASP A 69 -6.27 4.13 -21.56
CA ASP A 69 -6.87 4.60 -22.81
C ASP A 69 -8.15 3.80 -23.06
N PRO A 70 -9.30 4.47 -23.23
CA PRO A 70 -10.55 3.76 -23.39
C PRO A 70 -10.46 2.80 -24.57
N TRP A 71 -10.98 1.58 -24.42
CA TRP A 71 -10.93 0.54 -25.44
C TRP A 71 -11.56 0.94 -26.78
N TRP A 72 -12.32 2.03 -26.84
CA TRP A 72 -12.87 2.57 -28.09
C TRP A 72 -11.92 3.51 -28.83
N MET A 73 -10.82 3.98 -28.21
CA MET A 73 -9.83 4.85 -28.86
C MET A 73 -8.96 4.12 -29.90
N PHE A 74 -8.97 2.78 -29.95
CA PHE A 74 -8.28 2.02 -31.01
C PHE A 74 -8.74 2.40 -32.42
N TRP A 75 -9.99 2.85 -32.58
CA TRP A 75 -10.61 3.12 -33.88
C TRP A 75 -10.47 4.57 -34.38
N ARG A 76 -9.70 5.42 -33.69
CA ARG A 76 -9.62 6.86 -34.00
C ARG A 76 -8.50 7.24 -34.97
N ASN A 77 -7.56 6.34 -35.23
CA ASN A 77 -6.37 6.62 -36.04
C ASN A 77 -6.37 5.96 -37.44
N ASP A 78 -7.52 5.47 -37.91
CA ASP A 78 -7.69 4.90 -39.24
C ASP A 78 -8.56 5.81 -40.14
#